data_AF-A0A1W6UYX8-F1
#
_entry.id   AF-A0A1W6UYX8-F1
#
_cell.length_a   1.000
_cell.length_b   1.000
_cell.length_c   1.000
_cell.angle_alpha   90.00
_cell.angle_beta   90.00
_cell.angle_gamma   90.00
#
_symmetry.space_group_name_H-M   'P 1'
#
loop_
_entity.id
_entity.type
_entity.pdbx_description
1 polymer ?
#
loop_
_entity_poly.entity_id
_entity_poly.type
_entity_poly.pdbx_seq_one_letter_code
_entity_poly.pdbx_strand_id
1 'polypeptide(L)'
;MKFSLDGPLLRRYSHIIPHSFGYYVKIMFLTPYFSNTNHQFQFTREQASHFAKRVAGDYNPIHDEDNKRFCVPGDLLFAVLLSKEGVSQKMRFNFSGMVNDGVALHIENKCDKESAVVDEAGKEYLHMSREGETNHDPAFIEHVVTNYVQFSGMNFPHIMVPLMEEKQMMINCQRPLVIYESMEVEFSRLDLTHPEVDFTGATFDVEGKRGVVTLNFAFKEDGEVVGKGIKRMVASGLKPYDQEAVDDLVRRFNERKDAFLAKFVKAA
;
A
#
# COMPACT_ATOMS: atom_id res chain seq x y z
N MET A 1 -48.82 -35.46 37.58
CA MET A 1 -47.99 -36.61 37.18
C MET A 1 -46.53 -36.20 37.27
N LYS A 2 -45.83 -36.70 38.29
CA LYS A 2 -44.37 -36.59 38.43
C LYS A 2 -43.75 -37.77 37.69
N PHE A 3 -42.71 -37.55 36.90
CA PHE A 3 -41.63 -38.52 36.74
C PHE A 3 -40.29 -37.78 36.72
N SER A 4 -39.42 -38.21 37.62
CA SER A 4 -38.03 -37.83 37.82
C SER A 4 -37.19 -39.04 37.45
N LEU A 5 -36.04 -38.85 36.79
CA LEU A 5 -34.96 -39.84 36.77
C LEU A 5 -33.61 -39.10 36.72
N ASP A 6 -32.88 -39.22 37.82
CA ASP A 6 -31.45 -38.91 37.96
C ASP A 6 -30.60 -40.17 37.66
N GLY A 7 -29.47 -39.97 36.96
CA GLY A 7 -28.20 -40.73 37.09
C GLY A 7 -27.92 -41.95 36.18
N PRO A 8 -26.67 -42.48 36.14
CA PRO A 8 -25.44 -41.88 35.60
C PRO A 8 -24.65 -42.81 34.62
N LEU A 9 -23.56 -42.26 34.03
CA LEU A 9 -22.43 -42.93 33.34
C LEU A 9 -22.62 -43.54 31.93
N LEU A 10 -22.03 -42.87 30.93
CA LEU A 10 -21.05 -43.49 30.03
C LEU A 10 -20.17 -42.42 29.37
N ARG A 11 -18.88 -42.50 29.69
CA ARG A 11 -17.78 -41.79 29.01
C ARG A 11 -17.67 -42.23 27.55
N ARG A 12 -17.00 -41.36 26.78
CA ARG A 12 -16.35 -41.56 25.46
C ARG A 12 -17.27 -41.31 24.27
N TYR A 13 -17.18 -40.12 23.70
CA TYR A 13 -16.70 -39.93 22.31
C TYR A 13 -16.09 -38.53 22.21
N SER A 14 -14.77 -38.50 22.24
CA SER A 14 -13.93 -37.37 21.90
C SER A 14 -13.76 -37.34 20.38
N HIS A 15 -14.39 -36.38 19.68
CA HIS A 15 -14.00 -35.99 18.32
C HIS A 15 -13.94 -34.46 18.22
N ILE A 16 -12.70 -33.99 18.38
CA ILE A 16 -12.03 -32.91 17.65
C ILE A 16 -12.93 -32.17 16.65
N ILE A 17 -13.37 -30.97 17.01
CA ILE A 17 -13.77 -29.95 16.05
C ILE A 17 -12.48 -29.16 15.73
N PRO A 18 -11.99 -29.14 14.48
CA PRO A 18 -10.83 -28.34 14.16
C PRO A 18 -11.19 -26.85 14.25
N HIS A 19 -10.45 -26.13 15.09
CA HIS A 19 -10.36 -24.68 15.08
C HIS A 19 -9.87 -24.20 13.70
N SER A 20 -10.80 -23.90 12.78
CA SER A 20 -10.46 -23.24 11.50
C SER A 20 -11.42 -22.11 11.12
N PHE A 21 -12.42 -21.81 11.96
CA PHE A 21 -13.39 -20.76 11.64
C PHE A 21 -12.88 -19.32 11.89
N GLY A 22 -11.71 -19.15 12.53
CA GLY A 22 -11.14 -17.85 12.88
C GLY A 22 -10.23 -17.21 11.83
N TYR A 23 -9.87 -17.93 10.76
CA TYR A 23 -9.00 -17.41 9.69
C TYR A 23 -9.77 -16.81 8.51
N TYR A 24 -11.05 -17.15 8.34
CA TYR A 24 -11.80 -16.84 7.12
C TYR A 24 -12.40 -15.42 7.02
N VAL A 25 -12.41 -14.66 8.11
CA VAL A 25 -12.90 -13.26 8.10
C VAL A 25 -11.76 -12.26 7.77
N LYS A 26 -10.51 -12.71 7.67
CA LYS A 26 -9.33 -11.89 8.02
C LYS A 26 -8.57 -11.14 6.90
N ILE A 27 -9.00 -11.12 5.63
CA ILE A 27 -8.29 -10.38 4.54
C ILE A 27 -9.27 -9.78 3.51
N MET A 28 -10.50 -9.42 3.90
CA MET A 28 -11.56 -9.19 2.92
C MET A 28 -11.24 -8.09 1.89
N PHE A 29 -10.62 -6.97 2.30
CA PHE A 29 -10.39 -5.86 1.36
C PHE A 29 -9.28 -6.13 0.32
N LEU A 30 -8.22 -6.89 0.68
CA LEU A 30 -7.13 -7.20 -0.25
C LEU A 30 -7.39 -8.42 -1.12
N THR A 31 -8.35 -9.27 -0.74
CA THR A 31 -8.69 -10.50 -1.47
C THR A 31 -8.83 -10.31 -3.00
N PRO A 32 -9.43 -9.23 -3.51
CA PRO A 32 -9.55 -9.01 -4.96
C PRO A 32 -8.25 -8.62 -5.68
N TYR A 33 -7.17 -8.29 -4.95
CA TYR A 33 -5.99 -7.60 -5.47
C TYR A 33 -4.72 -8.42 -5.45
N PHE A 34 -4.76 -9.67 -4.99
CA PHE A 34 -3.64 -10.60 -5.09
C PHE A 34 -4.14 -12.04 -5.01
N SER A 35 -3.35 -12.95 -5.57
CA SER A 35 -3.64 -14.38 -5.49
C SER A 35 -2.64 -15.05 -4.55
N ASN A 36 -3.12 -15.91 -3.65
CA ASN A 36 -2.26 -16.76 -2.83
C ASN A 36 -2.19 -18.16 -3.43
N THR A 37 -0.98 -18.72 -3.48
CA THR A 37 -0.73 -20.10 -3.86
C THR A 37 0.24 -20.69 -2.83
N ASN A 38 -0.27 -21.54 -1.94
CA ASN A 38 0.48 -22.06 -0.78
C ASN A 38 1.02 -20.93 0.13
N HIS A 39 2.35 -20.83 0.26
CA HIS A 39 3.07 -19.81 1.04
C HIS A 39 3.53 -18.61 0.19
N GLN A 40 3.22 -18.62 -1.10
CA GLN A 40 3.54 -17.53 -2.02
C GLN A 40 2.29 -16.72 -2.36
N PHE A 41 2.52 -15.52 -2.83
CA PHE A 41 1.51 -14.68 -3.44
C PHE A 41 2.02 -14.09 -4.75
N GLN A 42 1.09 -13.71 -5.62
CA GLN A 42 1.39 -13.06 -6.88
C GLN A 42 0.31 -12.04 -7.20
N PHE A 43 0.63 -11.17 -8.16
CA PHE A 43 -0.28 -10.15 -8.66
C PHE A 43 -0.48 -10.35 -10.15
N THR A 44 -1.73 -10.35 -10.59
CA THR A 44 -2.00 -10.15 -12.02
C THR A 44 -1.97 -8.66 -12.37
N ARG A 45 -1.77 -8.35 -13.65
CA ARG A 45 -1.95 -6.99 -14.19
C ARG A 45 -3.27 -6.35 -13.78
N GLU A 46 -4.37 -7.08 -13.93
CA GLU A 46 -5.71 -6.60 -13.60
C GLU A 46 -5.84 -6.29 -12.11
N GLN A 47 -5.41 -7.21 -11.24
CA GLN A 47 -5.47 -7.05 -9.79
C GLN A 47 -4.72 -5.79 -9.33
N ALA A 48 -3.48 -5.61 -9.79
CA ALA A 48 -2.66 -4.47 -9.42
C ALA A 48 -3.12 -3.16 -10.06
N SER A 49 -3.57 -3.16 -11.32
CA SER A 49 -4.21 -2.01 -11.99
C SER A 49 -5.45 -1.55 -11.23
N HIS A 50 -6.31 -2.49 -10.83
CA HIS A 50 -7.52 -2.19 -10.08
C HIS A 50 -7.23 -1.68 -8.67
N PHE A 51 -6.22 -2.22 -7.98
CA PHE A 51 -5.80 -1.69 -6.68
C PHE A 51 -5.33 -0.23 -6.81
N ALA A 52 -4.43 0.04 -7.76
CA ALA A 52 -3.93 1.40 -8.02
C ALA A 52 -5.08 2.38 -8.23
N LYS A 53 -6.04 2.01 -9.09
CA LYS A 53 -7.09 2.93 -9.54
C LYS A 53 -8.29 3.03 -8.61
N ARG A 54 -8.68 1.93 -7.93
CA ARG A 54 -9.88 1.87 -7.09
C ARG A 54 -9.59 2.13 -5.62
N VAL A 55 -8.40 1.78 -5.14
CA VAL A 55 -8.02 1.93 -3.73
C VAL A 55 -7.12 3.14 -3.56
N ALA A 56 -6.03 3.24 -4.33
CA ALA A 56 -5.12 4.38 -4.21
C ALA A 56 -5.64 5.63 -4.93
N GLY A 57 -6.36 5.48 -6.04
CA GLY A 57 -6.66 6.60 -6.94
C GLY A 57 -5.46 7.02 -7.80
N ASP A 58 -4.48 6.12 -7.96
CA ASP A 58 -3.33 6.29 -8.82
C ASP A 58 -3.64 5.81 -10.25
N TYR A 59 -3.72 6.77 -11.17
CA TYR A 59 -3.96 6.55 -12.61
C TYR A 59 -2.69 6.72 -13.46
N ASN A 60 -1.51 6.63 -12.84
CA ASN A 60 -0.24 6.67 -13.56
C ASN A 60 -0.17 5.53 -14.59
N PRO A 61 0.33 5.79 -15.83
CA PRO A 61 0.30 4.81 -16.91
C PRO A 61 1.02 3.50 -16.61
N ILE A 62 2.01 3.50 -15.71
CA ILE A 62 2.77 2.31 -15.34
C ILE A 62 1.91 1.24 -14.66
N HIS A 63 0.69 1.58 -14.23
CA HIS A 63 -0.26 0.64 -13.64
C HIS A 63 -1.34 0.18 -14.64
N ASP A 64 -1.26 0.57 -15.91
CA ASP A 64 -2.19 0.04 -16.92
C ASP A 64 -1.83 -1.38 -17.32
N GLU A 65 -2.85 -2.23 -17.41
CA GLU A 65 -2.71 -3.64 -17.77
C GLU A 65 -1.95 -3.86 -19.08
N ASP A 66 -2.13 -2.99 -20.07
CA ASP A 66 -1.50 -3.07 -21.39
C ASP A 66 -0.16 -2.32 -21.48
N ASN A 67 0.31 -1.71 -20.40
CA ASN A 67 1.58 -1.00 -20.41
C ASN A 67 2.78 -1.97 -20.54
N LYS A 68 3.66 -1.69 -21.50
CA LYS A 68 4.91 -2.46 -21.72
C LYS A 68 5.86 -2.40 -20.52
N ARG A 69 5.77 -1.34 -19.72
CA ARG A 69 6.53 -1.13 -18.48
C ARG A 69 5.62 -1.22 -17.25
N PHE A 70 4.60 -2.07 -17.34
CA PHE A 70 3.70 -2.31 -16.21
C PHE A 70 4.49 -2.63 -14.95
N CYS A 71 4.07 -2.05 -13.84
CA CYS A 71 4.63 -2.29 -12.53
C CYS A 71 3.48 -2.45 -11.52
N VAL A 72 3.59 -3.45 -10.67
CA VAL A 72 2.72 -3.57 -9.49
C VAL A 72 2.97 -2.35 -8.58
N PRO A 73 1.92 -1.70 -8.03
CA PRO A 73 2.09 -0.59 -7.11
C PRO A 73 2.88 -0.99 -5.87
N GLY A 74 3.84 -0.15 -5.46
CA GLY A 74 4.56 -0.35 -4.19
C GLY A 74 3.62 -0.36 -2.99
N ASP A 75 2.57 0.45 -3.03
CA ASP A 75 1.51 0.49 -2.02
C ASP A 75 0.76 -0.84 -1.87
N LEU A 76 0.67 -1.65 -2.94
CA LEU A 76 0.08 -2.99 -2.86
C LEU A 76 1.03 -3.99 -2.19
N LEU A 77 2.34 -3.90 -2.45
CA LEU A 77 3.34 -4.69 -1.74
C LEU A 77 3.33 -4.37 -0.24
N PHE A 78 3.28 -3.08 0.09
CA PHE A 78 3.15 -2.58 1.46
C PHE A 78 1.88 -3.11 2.13
N ALA A 79 0.73 -3.03 1.46
CA ALA A 79 -0.54 -3.51 1.97
C ALA A 79 -0.52 -5.02 2.27
N VAL A 80 -0.01 -5.83 1.34
CA VAL A 80 0.09 -7.28 1.53
C VAL A 80 1.08 -7.62 2.65
N LEU A 81 2.22 -6.93 2.73
CA LEU A 81 3.19 -7.13 3.79
C LEU A 81 2.58 -6.88 5.17
N LEU A 82 1.92 -5.73 5.38
CA LEU A 82 1.26 -5.42 6.65
C LEU A 82 0.11 -6.37 6.99
N SER A 83 -0.65 -6.82 5.99
CA SER A 83 -1.73 -7.79 6.22
C SER A 83 -1.24 -9.13 6.77
N LYS A 84 0.03 -9.48 6.50
CA LYS A 84 0.66 -10.74 6.95
C LYS A 84 1.50 -10.54 8.22
N GLU A 85 2.18 -9.41 8.34
CA GLU A 85 3.17 -9.15 9.38
C GLU A 85 2.69 -8.24 10.52
N GLY A 86 1.52 -7.60 10.38
CA GLY A 86 0.98 -6.65 11.36
C GLY A 86 1.59 -5.25 11.27
N VAL A 87 1.04 -4.32 12.05
CA VAL A 87 1.49 -2.92 12.15
C VAL A 87 2.28 -2.74 13.45
N SER A 88 3.56 -2.38 13.34
CA SER A 88 4.42 -2.09 14.49
C SER A 88 4.49 -0.60 14.82
N GLN A 89 4.84 -0.27 16.06
CA GLN A 89 4.95 1.13 16.51
C GLN A 89 5.90 1.96 15.65
N LYS A 90 7.03 1.41 15.23
CA LYS A 90 7.91 2.03 14.23
C LYS A 90 8.15 1.06 13.11
N MET A 91 8.01 1.53 11.88
CA MET A 91 8.28 0.75 10.68
C MET A 91 8.98 1.62 9.64
N ARG A 92 9.98 1.04 8.97
CA ARG A 92 10.63 1.63 7.82
C ARG A 92 10.62 0.66 6.66
N PHE A 93 10.18 1.13 5.51
CA PHE A 93 10.05 0.39 4.27
C PHE A 93 11.04 0.93 3.25
N ASN A 94 11.83 0.06 2.62
CA ASN A 94 12.69 0.41 1.49
C ASN A 94 12.24 -0.35 0.27
N PHE A 95 11.95 0.36 -0.82
CA PHE A 95 11.52 -0.23 -2.09
C PHE A 95 12.74 -0.40 -3.00
N SER A 96 13.07 -1.65 -3.32
CA SER A 96 14.34 -2.01 -3.97
C SER A 96 14.16 -2.54 -5.40
N GLY A 97 12.92 -2.74 -5.87
CA GLY A 97 12.68 -3.29 -7.20
C GLY A 97 11.26 -3.11 -7.71
N MET A 98 11.11 -3.19 -9.03
CA MET A 98 9.81 -3.24 -9.70
C MET A 98 9.33 -4.69 -9.82
N VAL A 99 8.09 -4.94 -9.42
CA VAL A 99 7.42 -6.23 -9.56
C VAL A 99 6.57 -6.21 -10.83
N ASN A 100 6.71 -7.26 -11.64
CA ASN A 100 5.93 -7.48 -12.85
C ASN A 100 4.76 -8.44 -12.60
N ASP A 101 3.91 -8.59 -13.61
CA ASP A 101 2.82 -9.56 -13.68
C ASP A 101 3.28 -11.00 -13.39
N GLY A 102 2.55 -11.70 -12.52
CA GLY A 102 2.73 -13.13 -12.27
C GLY A 102 4.03 -13.54 -11.57
N VAL A 103 4.81 -12.58 -11.06
CA VAL A 103 5.99 -12.91 -10.24
C VAL A 103 5.53 -13.51 -8.92
N ALA A 104 5.96 -14.74 -8.64
CA ALA A 104 5.72 -15.41 -7.37
C ALA A 104 6.61 -14.79 -6.28
N LEU A 105 5.97 -14.29 -5.22
CA LEU A 105 6.59 -13.60 -4.10
C LEU A 105 6.29 -14.30 -2.79
N HIS A 106 7.18 -14.17 -1.82
CA HIS A 106 6.95 -14.58 -0.46
C HIS A 106 7.57 -13.59 0.52
N ILE A 107 7.16 -13.68 1.78
CA ILE A 107 7.77 -12.91 2.87
C ILE A 107 8.86 -13.78 3.48
N GLU A 108 10.08 -13.28 3.42
CA GLU A 108 11.23 -13.82 4.15
C GLU A 108 11.36 -13.06 5.48
N ASN A 109 11.28 -13.79 6.59
CA ASN A 109 11.56 -13.24 7.92
C ASN A 109 13.06 -13.37 8.20
N LYS A 110 13.79 -12.25 8.08
CA LYS A 110 15.25 -12.22 8.26
C LYS A 110 15.63 -12.30 9.73
N CYS A 111 14.86 -11.61 10.59
CA CYS A 111 14.90 -11.72 12.04
C CYS A 111 13.61 -11.16 12.65
N ASP A 112 13.50 -11.13 13.98
CA ASP A 112 12.33 -10.59 14.70
C ASP A 112 11.98 -9.14 14.34
N LYS A 113 12.94 -8.37 13.83
CA LYS A 113 12.80 -6.95 13.50
C LYS A 113 12.86 -6.65 12.00
N GLU A 114 13.10 -7.64 11.15
CA GLU A 114 13.32 -7.45 9.73
C GLU A 114 12.63 -8.51 8.89
N SER A 115 11.85 -8.06 7.91
CA SER A 115 11.18 -8.91 6.94
C SER A 115 11.35 -8.33 5.54
N ALA A 116 11.32 -9.18 4.52
CA ALA A 116 11.46 -8.76 3.13
C ALA A 116 10.46 -9.48 2.23
N VAL A 117 9.99 -8.78 1.20
CA VAL A 117 9.25 -9.39 0.08
C VAL A 117 10.25 -9.74 -1.01
N VAL A 118 10.39 -11.03 -1.29
CA VAL A 118 11.38 -11.59 -2.21
C VAL A 118 10.72 -12.52 -3.24
N ASP A 119 11.35 -12.70 -4.41
CA ASP A 119 10.99 -13.77 -5.34
C ASP A 119 11.75 -15.09 -5.06
N GLU A 120 11.47 -16.12 -5.84
CA GLU A 120 12.12 -17.43 -5.72
C GLU A 120 13.64 -17.39 -5.94
N ALA A 121 14.16 -16.39 -6.65
CA ALA A 121 15.60 -16.21 -6.86
C ALA A 121 16.26 -15.43 -5.71
N GLY A 122 15.50 -15.04 -4.69
CA GLY A 122 15.98 -14.25 -3.56
C GLY A 122 16.15 -12.77 -3.87
N LYS A 123 15.59 -12.27 -4.98
CA LYS A 123 15.62 -10.83 -5.26
C LYS A 123 14.61 -10.11 -4.38
N GLU A 124 15.07 -9.11 -3.67
CA GLU A 124 14.27 -8.29 -2.77
C GLU A 124 13.58 -7.14 -3.50
N TYR A 125 12.29 -6.93 -3.19
CA TYR A 125 11.46 -5.86 -3.76
C TYR A 125 11.02 -4.83 -2.72
N LEU A 126 10.80 -5.29 -1.49
CA LEU A 126 10.40 -4.45 -0.36
C LEU A 126 11.06 -5.00 0.90
N HIS A 127 11.76 -4.14 1.62
CA HIS A 127 12.32 -4.46 2.94
C HIS A 127 11.60 -3.67 4.01
N MET A 128 11.24 -4.33 5.11
CA MET A 128 10.71 -3.68 6.31
C MET A 128 11.63 -3.92 7.49
N SER A 129 12.04 -2.85 8.16
CA SER A 129 12.53 -2.91 9.53
C SER A 129 11.47 -2.38 10.50
N ARG A 130 11.40 -2.95 11.70
CA ARG A 130 10.39 -2.60 12.70
C ARG A 130 10.92 -2.56 14.13
N GLU A 131 10.24 -1.79 14.97
CA GLU A 131 10.50 -1.70 16.42
C GLU A 131 9.20 -1.48 17.20
N GLY A 132 9.20 -1.95 18.45
CA GLY A 132 8.12 -1.73 19.42
C GLY A 132 7.04 -2.81 19.36
N GLU A 133 5.89 -2.50 19.96
CA GLU A 133 4.73 -3.38 19.93
C GLU A 133 4.22 -3.57 18.49
N THR A 134 3.52 -4.68 18.25
CA THR A 134 2.90 -4.97 16.95
C THR A 134 1.44 -5.35 17.15
N ASN A 135 0.56 -4.68 16.41
CA ASN A 135 -0.87 -4.95 16.38
C ASN A 135 -1.19 -5.80 15.13
N HIS A 136 -1.87 -6.92 15.36
CA HIS A 136 -2.29 -7.88 14.34
C HIS A 136 -3.82 -7.89 14.12
N ASP A 137 -4.55 -6.91 14.66
CA ASP A 137 -5.98 -6.75 14.42
C ASP A 137 -6.23 -6.40 12.95
N PRO A 138 -6.93 -7.28 12.18
CA PRO A 138 -7.20 -7.03 10.77
C PRO A 138 -7.96 -5.74 10.50
N ALA A 139 -8.87 -5.33 11.39
CA ALA A 139 -9.65 -4.10 11.20
C ALA A 139 -8.75 -2.86 11.30
N PHE A 140 -7.87 -2.83 12.31
CA PHE A 140 -6.87 -1.78 12.45
C PHE A 140 -5.91 -1.73 11.26
N ILE A 141 -5.38 -2.88 10.82
CA ILE A 141 -4.49 -2.95 9.66
C ILE A 141 -5.19 -2.45 8.39
N GLU A 142 -6.43 -2.88 8.14
CA GLU A 142 -7.22 -2.43 7.00
C GLU A 142 -7.42 -0.92 7.00
N HIS A 143 -7.73 -0.33 8.16
CA HIS A 143 -7.89 1.12 8.28
C HIS A 143 -6.59 1.89 8.05
N VAL A 144 -5.48 1.47 8.67
CA VAL A 144 -4.18 2.11 8.47
C VAL A 144 -3.76 2.03 7.01
N VAL A 145 -3.86 0.84 6.40
CA VAL A 145 -3.46 0.64 5.00
C VAL A 145 -4.35 1.43 4.06
N THR A 146 -5.67 1.34 4.20
CA THR A 146 -6.60 2.00 3.26
C THR A 146 -6.45 3.52 3.31
N ASN A 147 -6.39 4.12 4.50
CA ASN A 147 -6.22 5.57 4.64
C ASN A 147 -4.87 6.03 4.08
N TYR A 148 -3.78 5.32 4.40
CA TYR A 148 -2.46 5.66 3.84
C TYR A 148 -2.43 5.50 2.31
N VAL A 149 -3.00 4.42 1.76
CA VAL A 149 -2.97 4.15 0.31
C VAL A 149 -3.78 5.20 -0.46
N GLN A 150 -4.93 5.62 0.06
CA GLN A 150 -5.72 6.71 -0.51
C GLN A 150 -4.94 8.04 -0.49
N PHE A 151 -4.30 8.37 0.63
CA PHE A 151 -3.42 9.52 0.74
C PHE A 151 -2.25 9.43 -0.25
N SER A 152 -1.62 8.25 -0.36
CA SER A 152 -0.47 7.98 -1.24
C SER A 152 -0.80 8.24 -2.72
N GLY A 153 -2.02 7.94 -3.16
CA GLY A 153 -2.46 8.25 -4.52
C GLY A 153 -2.71 9.75 -4.78
N MET A 154 -2.84 10.59 -3.74
CA MET A 154 -2.91 12.05 -3.91
C MET A 154 -1.57 12.67 -4.32
N ASN A 155 -0.47 11.92 -4.29
CA ASN A 155 0.86 12.38 -4.66
C ASN A 155 0.87 13.12 -6.00
N PHE A 156 0.19 12.59 -7.02
CA PHE A 156 0.03 13.25 -8.32
C PHE A 156 -1.46 13.32 -8.70
N PRO A 157 -1.96 14.46 -9.20
CA PRO A 157 -1.24 15.71 -9.44
C PRO A 157 -1.13 16.62 -8.22
N HIS A 158 -1.92 16.39 -7.17
CA HIS A 158 -2.22 17.39 -6.14
C HIS A 158 -1.01 17.87 -5.33
N ILE A 159 -0.03 17.01 -5.08
CA ILE A 159 1.17 17.40 -4.31
C ILE A 159 2.36 17.70 -5.24
N MET A 160 2.60 16.84 -6.22
CA MET A 160 3.76 16.95 -7.12
C MET A 160 3.69 18.20 -8.01
N VAL A 161 2.52 18.60 -8.53
CA VAL A 161 2.42 19.76 -9.44
C VAL A 161 2.80 21.07 -8.74
N PRO A 162 2.23 21.42 -7.57
CA PRO A 162 2.64 22.62 -6.83
C PRO A 162 4.14 22.63 -6.49
N LEU A 163 4.72 21.48 -6.13
CA LEU A 163 6.15 21.39 -5.84
C LEU A 163 7.02 21.64 -7.08
N MET A 164 6.62 21.13 -8.24
CA MET A 164 7.34 21.35 -9.49
C MET A 164 7.29 22.82 -9.92
N GLU A 165 6.14 23.47 -9.73
CA GLU A 165 5.96 24.89 -9.98
C GLU A 165 6.83 25.73 -9.03
N GLU A 166 6.77 25.48 -7.72
CA GLU A 166 7.57 26.21 -6.73
C GLU A 166 9.07 26.12 -7.02
N LYS A 167 9.56 24.92 -7.38
CA LYS A 167 10.98 24.69 -7.68
C LYS A 167 11.37 25.08 -9.10
N GLN A 168 10.42 25.50 -9.93
CA GLN A 168 10.63 25.79 -11.36
C GLN A 168 11.31 24.63 -12.10
N MET A 169 11.03 23.40 -11.66
CA MET A 169 11.61 22.16 -12.18
C MET A 169 10.54 21.07 -12.20
N MET A 170 10.31 20.46 -13.35
CA MET A 170 9.29 19.43 -13.55
C MET A 170 9.87 18.08 -13.91
N ILE A 171 9.10 17.02 -13.65
CA ILE A 171 9.38 15.69 -14.19
C ILE A 171 9.25 15.71 -15.72
N ASN A 172 9.86 14.73 -16.40
CA ASN A 172 9.67 14.60 -17.83
C ASN A 172 8.25 14.12 -18.16
N CYS A 173 7.34 15.04 -18.55
CA CYS A 173 5.92 14.75 -18.83
C CYS A 173 5.66 13.67 -19.91
N GLN A 174 6.68 13.37 -20.74
CA GLN A 174 6.60 12.33 -21.78
C GLN A 174 7.06 10.96 -21.28
N ARG A 175 8.01 10.94 -20.34
CA ARG A 175 8.54 9.72 -19.71
C ARG A 175 8.85 10.00 -18.24
N PRO A 176 7.81 10.09 -17.38
CA PRO A 176 8.00 10.37 -15.97
C PRO A 176 8.86 9.28 -15.34
N LEU A 177 9.82 9.69 -14.49
CA LEU A 177 10.65 8.76 -13.72
C LEU A 177 10.69 9.26 -12.28
N VAL A 178 9.67 8.85 -11.53
CA VAL A 178 9.54 9.05 -10.08
C VAL A 178 9.55 7.68 -9.45
N ILE A 179 10.53 7.42 -8.59
CA ILE A 179 10.72 6.12 -7.94
C ILE A 179 10.40 6.29 -6.47
N TYR A 180 9.56 5.41 -5.94
CA TYR A 180 9.36 5.31 -4.50
C TYR A 180 10.64 4.75 -3.87
N GLU A 181 11.31 5.52 -3.01
CA GLU A 181 12.55 5.11 -2.34
C GLU A 181 12.25 4.45 -1.00
N SER A 182 11.59 5.18 -0.09
CA SER A 182 11.35 4.68 1.26
C SER A 182 10.16 5.33 1.95
N MET A 183 9.60 4.62 2.92
CA MET A 183 8.55 5.11 3.81
C MET A 183 8.90 4.85 5.25
N GLU A 184 8.55 5.76 6.13
CA GLU A 184 8.63 5.59 7.57
C GLU A 184 7.25 5.87 8.17
N VAL A 185 6.83 5.04 9.12
CA VAL A 185 5.59 5.19 9.88
C VAL A 185 5.92 4.98 11.35
N GLU A 186 5.51 5.91 12.19
CA GLU A 186 5.69 5.84 13.64
C GLU A 186 4.38 6.21 14.35
N PHE A 187 3.92 5.34 15.24
CA PHE A 187 2.77 5.51 16.10
C PHE A 187 3.19 5.65 17.56
N SER A 188 2.57 6.58 18.27
CA SER A 188 2.72 6.73 19.73
C SER A 188 2.05 5.62 20.52
N ARG A 189 0.96 5.05 19.97
CA ARG A 189 0.17 3.95 20.54
C ARG A 189 -0.51 3.16 19.41
N LEU A 190 -0.91 1.91 19.68
CA LEU A 190 -1.51 1.02 18.68
C LEU A 190 -2.94 0.56 19.03
N ASP A 191 -3.49 1.02 20.15
CA ASP A 191 -4.89 0.87 20.57
C ASP A 191 -5.78 1.88 19.84
N LEU A 192 -5.69 1.91 18.51
CA LEU A 192 -6.42 2.81 17.62
C LEU A 192 -7.50 2.02 16.86
N THR A 193 -8.57 2.69 16.48
CA THR A 193 -9.71 2.10 15.75
C THR A 193 -9.78 2.56 14.30
N HIS A 194 -9.71 3.87 14.05
CA HIS A 194 -9.88 4.49 12.75
C HIS A 194 -8.97 5.71 12.58
N PRO A 195 -7.63 5.54 12.58
CA PRO A 195 -6.73 6.66 12.34
C PRO A 195 -6.87 7.16 10.89
N GLU A 196 -7.09 8.45 10.74
CA GLU A 196 -7.12 9.18 9.46
C GLU A 196 -5.73 9.73 9.13
N VAL A 197 -5.44 9.93 7.84
CA VAL A 197 -4.15 10.43 7.37
C VAL A 197 -4.29 11.88 6.89
N ASP A 198 -3.52 12.77 7.51
CA ASP A 198 -3.45 14.18 7.16
C ASP A 198 -2.11 14.54 6.51
N PHE A 199 -2.17 15.27 5.40
CA PHE A 199 -1.00 15.89 4.80
C PHE A 199 -0.44 16.97 5.73
N THR A 200 0.87 16.92 6.04
CA THR A 200 1.52 17.90 6.92
C THR A 200 2.60 18.72 6.23
N GLY A 201 2.86 18.47 4.95
CA GLY A 201 3.79 19.25 4.14
C GLY A 201 4.68 18.39 3.27
N ALA A 202 5.34 19.02 2.30
CA ALA A 202 6.26 18.36 1.41
C ALA A 202 7.44 19.26 1.04
N THR A 203 8.57 18.66 0.72
CA THR A 203 9.72 19.34 0.12
C THR A 203 10.08 18.69 -1.21
N PHE A 204 10.74 19.46 -2.07
CA PHE A 204 11.32 18.96 -3.31
C PHE A 204 12.74 19.52 -3.47
N ASP A 205 13.72 18.71 -3.09
CA ASP A 205 15.12 19.09 -3.06
C ASP A 205 15.76 18.73 -4.40
N VAL A 206 16.01 19.73 -5.26
CA VAL A 206 16.47 19.56 -6.64
C VAL A 206 17.97 19.80 -6.78
N GLU A 207 18.67 18.81 -7.36
CA GLU A 207 20.08 18.86 -7.71
C GLU A 207 20.27 18.50 -9.19
N GLY A 208 20.39 19.52 -10.04
CA GLY A 208 20.53 19.35 -11.48
C GLY A 208 19.31 18.67 -12.10
N LYS A 209 19.48 17.45 -12.64
CA LYS A 209 18.40 16.67 -13.29
C LYS A 209 17.76 15.63 -12.37
N ARG A 210 18.09 15.65 -11.08
CA ARG A 210 17.55 14.74 -10.06
C ARG A 210 16.97 15.58 -8.93
N GLY A 211 15.96 15.07 -8.25
CA GLY A 211 15.49 15.65 -7.01
C GLY A 211 14.85 14.63 -6.10
N VAL A 212 14.80 14.96 -4.82
CA VAL A 212 14.18 14.14 -3.78
C VAL A 212 12.92 14.85 -3.31
N VAL A 213 11.79 14.15 -3.38
CA VAL A 213 10.52 14.62 -2.84
C VAL A 213 10.32 13.94 -1.50
N THR A 214 10.18 14.75 -0.44
CA THR A 214 9.87 14.24 0.91
C THR A 214 8.47 14.70 1.28
N LEU A 215 7.57 13.75 1.45
CA LEU A 215 6.19 13.97 1.88
C LEU A 215 6.06 13.63 3.36
N ASN A 216 5.47 14.52 4.14
CA ASN A 216 5.19 14.29 5.56
C ASN A 216 3.69 14.20 5.77
N PHE A 217 3.27 13.27 6.62
CA PHE A 217 1.87 13.09 6.99
C PHE A 217 1.75 12.71 8.46
N ALA A 218 0.56 12.95 9.03
CA ALA A 218 0.21 12.58 10.39
C ALA A 218 -0.94 11.58 10.38
N PHE A 219 -0.92 10.65 11.33
CA PHE A 219 -2.10 9.86 11.66
C PHE A 219 -2.83 10.56 12.80
N LYS A 220 -4.15 10.75 12.66
CA LYS A 220 -5.00 11.37 13.66
C LYS A 220 -6.18 10.48 14.03
N GLU A 221 -6.52 10.45 15.30
CA GLU A 221 -7.76 9.83 15.80
C GLU A 221 -8.35 10.77 16.87
N ASP A 222 -9.65 11.01 16.79
CA ASP A 222 -10.38 11.92 17.72
C ASP A 222 -9.76 13.32 17.86
N GLY A 223 -9.12 13.82 16.79
CA GLY A 223 -8.45 15.13 16.76
C GLY A 223 -7.04 15.16 17.35
N GLU A 224 -6.54 14.04 17.87
CA GLU A 224 -5.19 13.91 18.41
C GLU A 224 -4.23 13.32 17.35
N VAL A 225 -2.98 13.83 17.31
CA VAL A 225 -1.93 13.24 16.47
C VAL A 225 -1.39 12.00 17.17
N VAL A 226 -1.73 10.83 16.63
CA VAL A 226 -1.36 9.52 17.20
C VAL A 226 -0.18 8.88 16.49
N GLY A 227 0.21 9.40 15.32
CA GLY A 227 1.37 8.95 14.59
C GLY A 227 1.82 9.94 13.51
N LYS A 228 2.95 9.64 12.89
CA LYS A 228 3.54 10.40 11.80
C LYS A 228 4.10 9.45 10.75
N GLY A 229 4.25 9.95 9.53
CA GLY A 229 4.95 9.24 8.49
C GLY A 229 5.66 10.16 7.52
N ILE A 230 6.66 9.57 6.86
CA ILE A 230 7.50 10.23 5.88
C ILE A 230 7.57 9.32 4.66
N LYS A 231 7.31 9.86 3.48
CA LYS A 231 7.45 9.17 2.19
C LYS A 231 8.47 9.89 1.33
N ARG A 232 9.53 9.18 0.95
CA ARG A 232 10.61 9.70 0.09
C ARG A 232 10.51 9.11 -1.31
N MET A 233 10.58 10.00 -2.30
CA MET A 233 10.57 9.63 -3.71
C MET A 233 11.73 10.33 -4.43
N VAL A 234 12.30 9.64 -5.42
CA VAL A 234 13.36 10.17 -6.26
C VAL A 234 12.78 10.48 -7.63
N ALA A 235 12.80 11.75 -8.01
CA ALA A 235 12.48 12.19 -9.36
C ALA A 235 13.79 12.36 -10.16
N SER A 236 13.82 11.84 -11.39
CA SER A 236 15.00 11.94 -12.25
C SER A 236 14.64 12.28 -13.69
N GLY A 237 15.61 12.81 -14.42
CA GLY A 237 15.37 13.37 -15.75
C GLY A 237 14.54 14.65 -15.69
N LEU A 238 14.72 15.44 -14.62
CA LEU A 238 14.01 16.71 -14.45
C LEU A 238 14.32 17.68 -15.58
N LYS A 239 13.34 18.52 -15.89
CA LYS A 239 13.36 19.55 -16.92
C LYS A 239 12.99 20.90 -16.31
N PRO A 240 13.40 22.02 -16.92
CA PRO A 240 12.84 23.33 -16.60
C PRO A 240 11.31 23.27 -16.66
N TYR A 241 10.66 23.95 -15.73
CA TYR A 241 9.20 23.99 -15.66
C TYR A 241 8.59 24.57 -16.94
N ASP A 242 7.49 23.95 -17.39
CA ASP A 242 6.69 24.37 -18.53
C ASP A 242 5.23 24.12 -18.18
N GLN A 243 4.45 25.20 -18.07
CA GLN A 243 3.06 25.13 -17.62
C GLN A 243 2.19 24.30 -18.58
N GLU A 244 2.34 24.50 -19.89
CA GLU A 244 1.53 23.78 -20.90
C GLU A 244 1.83 22.29 -20.87
N ALA A 245 3.09 21.90 -20.70
CA ALA A 245 3.50 20.50 -20.59
C ALA A 245 2.98 19.84 -19.30
N VAL A 246 2.90 20.58 -18.19
CA VAL A 246 2.32 20.11 -16.93
C VAL A 246 0.80 19.99 -17.04
N ASP A 247 0.13 20.99 -17.60
CA ASP A 247 -1.32 20.98 -17.82
C ASP A 247 -1.74 19.82 -18.72
N ASP A 248 -0.99 19.55 -19.80
CA ASP A 248 -1.19 18.39 -20.64
C ASP A 248 -1.04 17.07 -19.86
N LEU A 249 -0.04 16.97 -18.98
CA LEU A 249 0.17 15.78 -18.15
C LEU A 249 -1.00 15.55 -17.19
N VAL A 250 -1.47 16.62 -16.52
CA VAL A 250 -2.62 16.58 -15.61
C VAL A 250 -3.90 16.22 -16.36
N ARG A 251 -4.13 16.83 -17.52
CA ARG A 251 -5.28 16.51 -18.38
C ARG A 251 -5.29 15.03 -18.77
N ARG A 252 -4.16 14.49 -19.26
CA ARG A 252 -4.03 13.07 -19.61
C ARG A 252 -4.27 12.15 -18.41
N PHE A 253 -3.83 12.53 -17.21
CA PHE A 253 -4.11 11.77 -15.98
C PHE A 253 -5.61 11.73 -15.70
N ASN A 254 -6.30 12.87 -15.77
CA ASN A 254 -7.75 12.93 -15.56
C ASN A 254 -8.54 12.18 -16.64
N GLU A 255 -8.14 12.27 -17.91
CA GLU A 255 -8.75 11.49 -19.00
C GLU A 255 -8.63 9.97 -18.75
N ARG A 256 -7.49 9.51 -18.20
CA ARG A 256 -7.29 8.11 -17.82
C ARG A 256 -8.19 7.70 -16.66
N LYS A 257 -8.33 8.58 -15.65
CA LYS A 257 -9.26 8.39 -14.54
C LYS A 257 -10.70 8.25 -15.05
N ASP A 258 -11.16 9.18 -15.87
CA ASP A 258 -12.52 9.19 -16.41
C ASP A 258 -12.76 7.97 -17.29
N ALA A 259 -11.81 7.61 -18.16
CA ALA A 259 -11.91 6.44 -19.01
C ALA A 259 -11.99 5.14 -18.22
N PHE A 260 -11.24 5.03 -17.11
CA PHE A 260 -11.33 3.87 -16.22
C PHE A 260 -12.69 3.82 -15.53
N LEU A 261 -13.12 4.90 -14.88
CA LEU A 261 -14.40 4.95 -14.15
C LEU A 261 -15.60 4.69 -15.08
N ALA A 262 -15.57 5.19 -16.32
CA ALA A 262 -16.62 4.98 -17.31
C ALA A 262 -16.82 3.50 -17.69
N LYS A 263 -15.77 2.66 -17.62
CA LYS A 263 -15.90 1.20 -17.86
C LYS A 263 -16.76 0.52 -16.80
N PHE A 264 -16.76 1.04 -15.57
CA PHE A 264 -17.48 0.45 -14.44
C PHE A 264 -18.90 0.98 -14.30
N VAL A 265 -19.18 2.23 -14.70
CA VAL A 265 -20.57 2.73 -14.81
C VAL A 265 -21.36 1.96 -15.87
N LYS A 266 -20.69 1.46 -16.92
CA LYS A 266 -21.33 0.62 -17.96
C LYS A 266 -21.45 -0.86 -17.60
N ALA A 267 -20.75 -1.31 -16.55
CA ALA A 267 -20.74 -2.70 -16.10
C ALA A 267 -21.60 -2.96 -14.86
N ALA A 268 -22.15 -1.90 -14.25
CA ALA A 268 -23.12 -1.92 -13.15
C ALA A 268 -24.54 -1.67 -13.70
#